data_AF-A0A8T4V5Y5-F1
#
_entry.id   AF-A0A8T4V5Y5-F1
#
_cell.length_a   1.000
_cell.length_b   1.000
_cell.length_c   1.000
_cell.angle_alpha   90.00
_cell.angle_beta   90.00
_cell.angle_gamma   90.00
#
_symmetry.space_group_name_H-M   'P 1'
#
loop_
_entity.id
_entity.type
_entity.pdbx_description
1 polymer ?
#
loop_
_entity_poly.entity_id
_entity_poly.type
_entity_poly.pdbx_seq_one_letter_code
_entity_poly.pdbx_strand_id
1 'polypeptide(L)'
;MNIRAPARMSWEELDSFVRQELDTHDFRLDLLREYPFTESVAAIFLKSQITLIVAESLDKLDGFYLPREKDKKYRIFLNAKLREYNRDLTLFHELGHAWYHFVANYDFPDSNSSFIGRDFINGVIIEWQARQWRATPPLLRTVVRTLGLEEQVYDQASYDAFVKPEEDMGQLYFSFYSQCPVRDLGVNLGMNMDGTGSDKI
;
A
#
# COMPACT_ATOMS: atom_id res chain seq x y z
N MET A 1 -4.25 -15.77 24.94
CA MET A 1 -3.47 -14.94 24.00
C MET A 1 -4.06 -13.52 24.11
N ASN A 2 -3.25 -12.50 24.41
CA ASN A 2 -3.74 -11.11 24.40
C ASN A 2 -3.87 -10.70 22.94
N ILE A 3 -5.09 -10.81 22.39
CA ILE A 3 -5.35 -10.49 20.99
C ILE A 3 -5.31 -8.96 20.85
N ARG A 4 -4.35 -8.46 20.09
CA ARG A 4 -4.24 -7.02 19.76
C ARG A 4 -5.28 -6.67 18.70
N ALA A 5 -5.72 -5.42 18.67
CA ALA A 5 -6.52 -4.92 17.55
C ALA A 5 -5.76 -5.14 16.23
N PRO A 6 -6.44 -5.47 15.11
CA PRO A 6 -5.81 -5.80 13.83
C PRO A 6 -4.75 -4.79 13.38
N ALA A 7 -5.08 -3.49 13.44
CA ALA A 7 -4.16 -2.40 13.08
C ALA A 7 -2.86 -2.37 13.90
N ARG A 8 -2.82 -3.02 15.09
CA ARG A 8 -1.65 -3.09 15.98
C ARG A 8 -0.88 -4.40 15.87
N MET A 9 -1.32 -5.33 15.01
CA MET A 9 -0.59 -6.56 14.74
C MET A 9 0.60 -6.29 13.81
N SER A 10 1.70 -7.01 14.02
CA SER A 10 2.82 -7.02 13.09
C SER A 10 2.42 -7.66 11.76
N TRP A 11 3.27 -7.51 10.74
CA TRP A 11 3.03 -8.17 9.47
C TRP A 11 3.00 -9.68 9.60
N GLU A 12 3.95 -10.25 10.36
CA GLU A 12 4.07 -11.67 10.61
C GLU A 12 2.88 -12.21 11.40
N GLU A 13 2.37 -11.43 12.36
CA GLU A 13 1.17 -11.78 13.13
C GLU A 13 -0.07 -11.84 12.22
N LEU A 14 -0.26 -10.86 11.34
CA LEU A 14 -1.37 -10.84 10.38
C LEU A 14 -1.26 -11.98 9.37
N ASP A 15 -0.07 -12.17 8.78
CA ASP A 15 0.16 -13.19 7.76
C ASP A 15 -0.01 -14.61 8.33
N SER A 16 0.51 -14.85 9.54
CA SER A 16 0.30 -16.12 10.24
C SER A 16 -1.17 -16.36 10.55
N PHE A 17 -1.91 -15.34 10.99
CA PHE A 17 -3.33 -15.48 11.29
C PHE A 17 -4.12 -15.78 10.02
N VAL A 18 -3.99 -14.96 8.97
CA VAL A 18 -4.72 -15.16 7.71
C VAL A 18 -4.44 -16.53 7.10
N ARG A 19 -3.20 -17.03 7.16
CA ARG A 19 -2.87 -18.39 6.71
C ARG A 19 -3.54 -19.49 7.51
N GLN A 20 -3.72 -19.32 8.82
CA GLN A 20 -4.41 -20.28 9.67
C GLN A 20 -5.93 -20.25 9.45
N GLU A 21 -6.49 -19.06 9.24
CA GLU A 21 -7.92 -18.87 9.04
C GLU A 21 -8.40 -19.25 7.63
N LEU A 22 -7.50 -19.16 6.64
CA LEU A 22 -7.73 -19.55 5.24
C LEU A 22 -8.29 -20.97 5.07
N ASP A 23 -8.01 -21.87 6.01
CA ASP A 23 -8.44 -23.27 5.98
C ASP A 23 -9.76 -23.54 6.75
N THR A 24 -10.23 -22.59 7.56
CA THR A 24 -11.24 -22.87 8.60
C THR A 24 -12.46 -21.95 8.60
N HIS A 25 -12.39 -20.77 8.00
CA HIS A 25 -13.47 -19.80 8.06
C HIS A 25 -14.09 -19.47 6.71
N ASP A 26 -15.41 -19.31 6.73
CA ASP A 26 -16.27 -18.89 5.60
C ASP A 26 -16.10 -17.41 5.25
N PHE A 27 -14.91 -16.86 5.51
CA PHE A 27 -14.58 -15.54 4.99
C PHE A 27 -14.34 -15.68 3.51
N ARG A 28 -15.03 -14.84 2.74
CA ARG A 28 -15.06 -14.92 1.28
C ARG A 28 -13.77 -14.40 0.63
N LEU A 29 -12.62 -14.99 0.97
CA LEU A 29 -11.34 -14.75 0.30
C LEU A 29 -11.40 -15.13 -1.19
N ASP A 30 -12.34 -16.01 -1.56
CA ASP A 30 -12.75 -16.23 -2.96
C ASP A 30 -13.17 -14.92 -3.63
N LEU A 31 -13.92 -14.04 -2.98
CA LEU A 31 -14.32 -12.76 -3.56
C LEU A 31 -13.13 -11.85 -3.85
N LEU A 32 -12.06 -11.89 -3.06
CA LEU A 32 -10.84 -11.16 -3.40
C LEU A 32 -10.11 -11.72 -4.63
N ARG A 33 -10.20 -13.05 -4.84
CA ARG A 33 -9.62 -13.70 -6.02
C ARG A 33 -10.48 -13.46 -7.26
N GLU A 34 -11.80 -13.48 -7.11
CA GLU A 34 -12.76 -13.25 -8.17
C GLU A 34 -12.82 -11.76 -8.58
N TYR A 35 -12.64 -10.86 -7.63
CA TYR A 35 -12.69 -9.41 -7.82
C TYR A 35 -11.41 -8.74 -7.28
N PRO A 36 -10.26 -8.94 -7.95
CA PRO A 36 -9.00 -8.36 -7.51
C PRO A 36 -9.01 -6.84 -7.63
N PHE A 37 -8.59 -6.15 -6.58
CA PHE A 37 -8.46 -4.69 -6.56
C PHE A 37 -7.15 -4.25 -7.24
N THR A 38 -7.10 -4.39 -8.57
CA THR A 38 -5.96 -4.00 -9.40
C THR A 38 -5.93 -2.48 -9.64
N GLU A 39 -4.86 -1.96 -10.24
CA GLU A 39 -4.74 -0.53 -10.59
C GLU A 39 -5.89 -0.02 -11.46
N SER A 40 -6.25 -0.75 -12.51
CA SER A 40 -7.32 -0.34 -13.42
C SER A 40 -8.68 -0.34 -12.72
N VAL A 41 -8.94 -1.35 -11.88
CA VAL A 41 -10.14 -1.44 -11.05
C VAL A 41 -10.18 -0.30 -10.04
N ALA A 42 -9.06 -0.04 -9.34
CA ALA A 42 -8.94 1.04 -8.37
C ALA A 42 -9.20 2.40 -9.03
N ALA A 43 -8.59 2.70 -10.18
CA ALA A 43 -8.80 3.96 -10.88
C ALA A 43 -10.27 4.23 -11.21
N ILE A 44 -11.02 3.21 -11.64
CA ILE A 44 -12.45 3.31 -11.94
C ILE A 44 -13.27 3.43 -10.65
N PHE A 45 -13.00 2.57 -9.66
CA PHE A 45 -13.72 2.52 -8.40
C PHE A 45 -13.58 3.83 -7.63
N LEU A 46 -12.36 4.36 -7.47
CA LEU A 46 -12.10 5.60 -6.76
C LEU A 46 -12.85 6.78 -7.41
N LYS A 47 -12.80 6.89 -8.75
CA LYS A 47 -13.47 7.98 -9.47
C LYS A 47 -14.98 7.89 -9.39
N SER A 48 -15.55 6.69 -9.48
CA SER A 48 -17.00 6.51 -9.59
C SER A 48 -17.71 6.31 -8.25
N GLN A 49 -17.04 5.70 -7.27
CA GLN A 49 -17.66 5.25 -6.03
C GLN A 49 -17.12 5.88 -4.75
N ILE A 50 -15.95 6.55 -4.77
CA ILE A 50 -15.34 7.11 -3.56
C ILE A 50 -15.39 8.64 -3.55
N THR A 51 -15.68 9.19 -2.36
CA THR A 51 -15.40 10.57 -1.98
C THR A 51 -14.44 10.54 -0.80
N LEU A 52 -13.23 11.07 -0.99
CA LEU A 52 -12.26 11.25 0.08
C LEU A 52 -12.46 12.61 0.75
N ILE A 53 -12.44 12.63 2.08
CA ILE A 53 -12.54 13.83 2.91
C ILE A 53 -11.35 13.83 3.87
N VAL A 54 -10.45 14.79 3.71
CA VAL A 54 -9.34 15.01 4.64
C VAL A 54 -9.81 16.06 5.66
N ALA A 55 -10.05 15.63 6.90
CA ALA A 55 -10.62 16.46 7.96
C ALA A 55 -9.54 16.94 8.92
N GLU A 56 -9.59 18.21 9.33
CA GLU A 56 -8.60 18.81 10.25
C GLU A 56 -8.56 18.14 11.63
N SER A 57 -9.67 17.55 12.07
CA SER A 57 -9.76 16.80 13.31
C SER A 57 -10.83 15.72 13.20
N LEU A 58 -10.47 14.49 13.56
CA LEU A 58 -11.38 13.37 13.79
C LEU A 58 -11.30 12.88 15.24
N ASP A 59 -11.03 13.81 16.16
CA ASP A 59 -10.74 13.54 17.57
C ASP A 59 -9.58 12.54 17.76
N LYS A 60 -9.90 11.31 18.20
CA LYS A 60 -8.93 10.23 18.44
C LYS A 60 -8.86 9.21 17.30
N LEU A 61 -9.62 9.42 16.23
CA LEU A 61 -9.66 8.52 15.09
C LEU A 61 -8.62 8.93 14.05
N ASP A 62 -7.96 7.93 13.48
CA ASP A 62 -7.03 8.12 12.36
C ASP A 62 -7.83 8.27 11.05
N GLY A 63 -8.91 7.50 10.90
CA GLY A 63 -9.84 7.59 9.79
C GLY A 63 -11.08 6.74 10.05
N PHE A 64 -12.05 6.85 9.15
CA PHE A 64 -13.20 5.94 9.10
C PHE A 64 -13.88 6.00 7.74
N TYR A 65 -14.52 4.89 7.38
CA TYR A 65 -15.40 4.75 6.25
C TYR A 65 -16.87 4.92 6.66
N LEU A 66 -17.67 5.57 5.80
CA LEU A 66 -19.13 5.54 5.87
C LEU A 66 -19.71 4.81 4.65
N PRO A 67 -20.61 3.84 4.87
CA PRO A 67 -21.27 3.14 3.79
C PRO A 67 -22.12 4.09 2.93
N ARG A 68 -22.38 3.63 1.71
CA ARG A 68 -23.11 4.39 0.70
C ARG A 68 -24.57 4.60 1.15
N GLU A 69 -24.95 5.85 1.33
CA GLU A 69 -26.37 6.23 1.33
C GLU A 69 -26.91 6.18 -0.12
N LYS A 70 -28.22 5.98 -0.28
CA LYS A 70 -28.89 5.92 -1.59
C LYS A 70 -28.42 7.06 -2.50
N ASP A 71 -27.98 6.70 -3.72
CA ASP A 71 -27.50 7.60 -4.77
C ASP A 71 -26.23 8.42 -4.46
N LYS A 72 -25.51 8.13 -3.36
CA LYS A 72 -24.23 8.80 -3.01
C LYS A 72 -23.02 7.92 -3.30
N LYS A 73 -21.82 8.49 -3.22
CA LYS A 73 -20.56 7.72 -3.17
C LYS A 73 -20.29 7.25 -1.74
N TYR A 74 -19.49 6.20 -1.59
CA TYR A 74 -18.85 5.88 -0.32
C TYR A 74 -17.98 7.05 0.14
N ARG A 75 -17.94 7.31 1.44
CA ARG A 75 -17.12 8.38 2.00
C ARG A 75 -16.02 7.80 2.86
N ILE A 76 -14.79 8.21 2.61
CA ILE A 76 -13.64 7.89 3.45
C ILE A 76 -13.17 9.20 4.09
N PHE A 77 -13.07 9.19 5.41
CA PHE A 77 -12.54 10.29 6.20
C PHE A 77 -11.14 9.94 6.66
N LEU A 78 -10.18 10.85 6.45
CA LEU A 78 -8.83 10.75 6.99
C LEU A 78 -8.55 11.95 7.88
N ASN A 79 -7.86 11.71 8.99
CA ASN A 79 -7.38 12.77 9.85
C ASN A 79 -6.16 13.45 9.20
N ALA A 80 -6.24 14.77 8.99
CA ALA A 80 -5.20 15.57 8.35
C ALA A 80 -3.87 15.56 9.11
N LYS A 81 -3.88 15.18 10.40
CA LYS A 81 -2.69 15.15 11.27
C LYS A 81 -1.90 13.85 11.18
N LEU A 82 -2.35 12.88 10.37
CA LEU A 82 -1.62 11.63 10.18
C LEU A 82 -0.30 11.87 9.46
N ARG A 83 0.75 11.21 9.97
CA ARG A 83 2.00 11.05 9.22
C ARG A 83 1.74 10.25 7.95
N GLU A 84 2.58 10.46 6.95
CA GLU A 84 2.45 10.01 5.57
C GLU A 84 2.24 8.49 5.49
N TYR A 85 3.08 7.71 6.17
CA TYR A 85 2.92 6.25 6.25
C TYR A 85 1.58 5.84 6.87
N ASN A 86 1.18 6.48 7.98
CA ASN A 86 -0.07 6.16 8.68
C ASN A 86 -1.31 6.61 7.90
N ARG A 87 -1.22 7.72 7.16
CA ARG A 87 -2.26 8.21 6.24
C ARG A 87 -2.55 7.15 5.20
N ASP A 88 -1.50 6.64 4.55
CA ASP A 88 -1.67 5.65 3.49
C ASP A 88 -2.13 4.31 4.05
N LEU A 89 -1.62 3.86 5.21
CA LEU A 89 -2.17 2.66 5.88
C LEU A 89 -3.66 2.80 6.18
N THR A 90 -4.07 3.91 6.81
CA THR A 90 -5.46 4.16 7.16
C THR A 90 -6.33 4.23 5.92
N LEU A 91 -5.88 4.93 4.87
CA LEU A 91 -6.60 5.01 3.60
C LEU A 91 -6.84 3.62 2.98
N PHE A 92 -5.81 2.79 2.90
CA PHE A 92 -5.96 1.46 2.33
C PHE A 92 -6.84 0.54 3.21
N HIS A 93 -6.82 0.72 4.53
CA HIS A 93 -7.74 0.04 5.45
C HIS A 93 -9.19 0.39 5.15
N GLU A 94 -9.53 1.68 5.08
CA GLU A 94 -10.88 2.14 4.78
C GLU A 94 -11.32 1.80 3.34
N LEU A 95 -10.39 1.78 2.39
CA LEU A 95 -10.63 1.27 1.03
C LEU A 95 -10.95 -0.22 1.04
N GLY A 96 -10.33 -1.00 1.92
CA GLY A 96 -10.71 -2.38 2.20
C GLY A 96 -12.19 -2.49 2.51
N HIS A 97 -12.65 -1.78 3.54
CA HIS A 97 -14.07 -1.74 3.90
C HIS A 97 -14.97 -1.38 2.71
N ALA A 98 -14.64 -0.31 1.99
CA ALA A 98 -15.41 0.15 0.85
C ALA A 98 -15.49 -0.87 -0.30
N TRP A 99 -14.36 -1.52 -0.62
CA TRP A 99 -14.29 -2.50 -1.69
C TRP A 99 -15.12 -3.74 -1.37
N TYR A 100 -15.00 -4.26 -0.14
CA TYR A 100 -15.80 -5.40 0.31
C TYR A 100 -17.30 -5.11 0.28
N HIS A 101 -17.72 -3.93 0.77
CA HIS A 101 -19.12 -3.49 0.64
C HIS A 101 -19.58 -3.47 -0.82
N PHE A 102 -18.73 -2.99 -1.72
CA PHE A 102 -19.05 -2.89 -3.14
C PHE A 102 -19.18 -4.25 -3.84
N VAL A 103 -18.27 -5.20 -3.63
CA VAL A 103 -18.26 -6.48 -4.34
C VAL A 103 -19.18 -7.52 -3.73
N ALA A 104 -19.37 -7.49 -2.41
CA ALA A 104 -20.03 -8.56 -1.69
C ALA A 104 -21.43 -8.17 -1.16
N ASN A 105 -21.84 -6.89 -1.31
CA ASN A 105 -22.99 -6.31 -0.60
C ASN A 105 -22.98 -6.71 0.89
N TYR A 106 -21.78 -6.76 1.46
CA TYR A 106 -21.52 -7.37 2.75
C TYR A 106 -21.63 -6.28 3.80
N ASP A 107 -22.77 -6.19 4.49
CA ASP A 107 -22.91 -5.30 5.62
C ASP A 107 -21.91 -5.73 6.71
N PHE A 108 -20.99 -4.83 7.07
CA PHE A 108 -20.20 -5.03 8.28
C PHE A 108 -21.17 -4.76 9.42
N PRO A 109 -21.42 -5.70 10.34
CA PRO A 109 -22.16 -5.37 11.54
C PRO A 109 -21.41 -4.23 12.23
N ASP A 110 -22.14 -3.15 12.55
CA ASP A 110 -21.63 -2.06 13.37
C ASP A 110 -20.96 -2.68 14.62
N SER A 111 -19.79 -2.16 14.97
CA SER A 111 -18.80 -2.67 15.91
C SER A 111 -19.25 -2.75 17.39
N ASN A 112 -20.52 -3.05 17.66
CA ASN A 112 -21.13 -3.08 18.98
C ASN A 112 -21.73 -4.42 19.40
N SER A 113 -21.50 -5.52 18.67
CA SER A 113 -21.87 -6.87 19.15
C SER A 113 -20.66 -7.70 19.56
N SER A 114 -20.70 -8.19 20.79
CA SER A 114 -19.68 -8.97 21.48
C SER A 114 -19.52 -10.41 20.97
N PHE A 115 -19.26 -10.59 19.67
CA PHE A 115 -18.79 -11.87 19.11
C PHE A 115 -17.36 -11.70 18.61
N ILE A 116 -16.41 -11.89 19.51
CA ILE A 116 -14.95 -11.75 19.30
C ILE A 116 -14.41 -12.66 18.15
N GLY A 117 -15.24 -13.52 17.55
CA GLY A 117 -14.86 -14.39 16.42
C GLY A 117 -14.84 -13.67 15.07
N ARG A 118 -16.02 -13.37 14.49
CA ARG A 118 -16.10 -13.00 13.06
C ARG A 118 -15.64 -11.58 12.77
N ASP A 119 -16.05 -10.60 13.57
CA ASP A 119 -15.70 -9.20 13.30
C ASP A 119 -14.20 -8.96 13.46
N PHE A 120 -13.57 -9.67 14.40
CA PHE A 120 -12.13 -9.66 14.56
C PHE A 120 -11.43 -10.29 13.35
N ILE A 121 -11.84 -11.49 12.93
CA ILE A 121 -11.26 -12.17 11.75
C ILE A 121 -11.40 -11.29 10.51
N ASN A 122 -12.58 -10.70 10.29
CA ASN A 122 -12.83 -9.78 9.18
C ASN A 122 -11.89 -8.58 9.25
N GLY A 123 -11.74 -7.97 10.44
CA GLY A 123 -10.82 -6.86 10.65
C GLY A 123 -9.35 -7.24 10.39
N VAL A 124 -8.92 -8.44 10.78
CA VAL A 124 -7.57 -8.96 10.48
C VAL A 124 -7.35 -9.13 8.99
N ILE A 125 -8.31 -9.72 8.28
CA ILE A 125 -8.19 -9.96 6.84
C ILE A 125 -8.19 -8.64 6.06
N ILE A 126 -9.05 -7.68 6.42
CA ILE A 126 -9.07 -6.35 5.81
C ILE A 126 -7.75 -5.63 6.03
N GLU A 127 -7.22 -5.64 7.26
CA GLU A 127 -5.94 -5.03 7.59
C GLU A 127 -4.78 -5.68 6.81
N TRP A 128 -4.75 -7.02 6.76
CA TRP A 128 -3.75 -7.76 6.00
C TRP A 128 -3.81 -7.40 4.51
N GLN A 129 -5.01 -7.37 3.92
CA GLN A 129 -5.20 -7.07 2.52
C GLN A 129 -4.88 -5.60 2.19
N ALA A 130 -5.26 -4.67 3.06
CA ALA A 130 -4.94 -3.25 2.94
C ALA A 130 -3.42 -3.03 2.90
N ARG A 131 -2.67 -3.72 3.77
CA ARG A 131 -1.21 -3.68 3.78
C ARG A 131 -0.60 -4.27 2.51
N GLN A 132 -1.12 -5.39 1.99
CA GLN A 132 -0.70 -5.93 0.68
C GLN A 132 -0.89 -4.91 -0.45
N TRP A 133 -2.08 -4.30 -0.52
CA TRP A 133 -2.40 -3.31 -1.55
C TRP A 133 -1.52 -2.07 -1.45
N ARG A 134 -1.33 -1.55 -0.23
CA ARG A 134 -0.47 -0.40 0.03
C ARG A 134 1.00 -0.69 -0.33
N ALA A 135 1.47 -1.90 -0.07
CA ALA A 135 2.82 -2.34 -0.42
C ALA A 135 3.01 -2.61 -1.92
N THR A 136 1.96 -2.55 -2.74
CA THR A 136 2.03 -2.73 -4.20
C THR A 136 2.27 -1.37 -4.87
N PRO A 137 3.49 -1.06 -5.38
CA PRO A 137 3.82 0.31 -5.78
C PRO A 137 2.93 0.90 -6.89
N PRO A 138 2.59 0.15 -7.95
CA PRO A 138 1.67 0.65 -8.96
C PRO A 138 0.27 0.99 -8.42
N LEU A 139 -0.24 0.20 -7.47
CA LEU A 139 -1.54 0.43 -6.84
C LEU A 139 -1.51 1.62 -5.89
N LEU A 140 -0.46 1.73 -5.06
CA LEU A 140 -0.20 2.91 -4.22
C LEU A 140 -0.18 4.19 -5.05
N ARG A 141 0.59 4.19 -6.14
CA ARG A 141 0.65 5.30 -7.11
C ARG A 141 -0.73 5.67 -7.65
N THR A 142 -1.50 4.67 -8.07
CA THR A 142 -2.84 4.88 -8.63
C THR A 142 -3.80 5.47 -7.62
N VAL A 143 -3.82 4.94 -6.39
CA VAL A 143 -4.73 5.39 -5.33
C VAL A 143 -4.43 6.84 -4.94
N VAL A 144 -3.17 7.14 -4.62
CA VAL A 144 -2.73 8.48 -4.17
C VAL A 144 -3.02 9.52 -5.25
N ARG A 145 -2.62 9.26 -6.51
CA ARG A 145 -2.85 10.20 -7.62
C ARG A 145 -4.33 10.38 -7.95
N THR A 146 -5.11 9.32 -7.96
CA THR A 146 -6.54 9.39 -8.33
C THR A 146 -7.35 10.18 -7.30
N LEU A 147 -6.97 10.09 -6.02
CA LEU A 147 -7.59 10.85 -4.94
C LEU A 147 -7.03 12.26 -4.77
N GLY A 148 -6.03 12.65 -5.56
CA GLY A 148 -5.40 13.97 -5.49
C GLY A 148 -4.61 14.21 -4.20
N LEU A 149 -4.08 13.14 -3.60
CA LEU A 149 -3.23 13.22 -2.42
C LEU A 149 -1.78 13.51 -2.80
N GLU A 150 -1.05 14.15 -1.89
CA GLU A 150 0.38 14.41 -2.07
C GLU A 150 1.20 13.11 -2.00
N GLU A 151 2.08 12.94 -2.99
CA GLU A 151 3.04 11.84 -3.08
C GLU A 151 4.14 12.03 -2.03
N GLN A 152 4.41 10.99 -1.25
CA GLN A 152 5.33 11.05 -0.12
C GLN A 152 6.18 9.78 -0.09
N VAL A 153 7.49 9.93 0.17
CA VAL A 153 8.45 8.82 0.22
C VAL A 153 8.87 8.59 1.66
N TYR A 154 8.56 7.42 2.20
CA TYR A 154 8.79 7.05 3.60
C TYR A 154 9.23 5.59 3.78
N ASP A 155 9.12 4.76 2.74
CA ASP A 155 9.64 3.40 2.67
C ASP A 155 9.91 2.95 1.21
N GLN A 156 10.41 1.74 1.01
CA GLN A 156 10.76 1.23 -0.31
C GLN A 156 9.56 1.21 -1.28
N ALA A 157 8.38 0.78 -0.84
CA ALA A 157 7.22 0.71 -1.71
C ALA A 157 6.76 2.09 -2.18
N SER A 158 6.83 3.10 -1.31
CA SER A 158 6.55 4.50 -1.69
C SER A 158 7.64 5.07 -2.60
N TYR A 159 8.91 4.71 -2.38
CA TYR A 159 10.01 5.09 -3.27
C TYR A 159 9.75 4.54 -4.68
N ASP A 160 9.48 3.24 -4.82
CA ASP A 160 9.19 2.60 -6.10
C ASP A 160 7.89 3.15 -6.75
N ALA A 161 6.94 3.59 -5.93
CA ALA A 161 5.67 4.16 -6.37
C ALA A 161 5.77 5.59 -6.87
N PHE A 162 6.70 6.40 -6.37
CA PHE A 162 6.70 7.85 -6.66
C PHE A 162 7.99 8.32 -7.31
N VAL A 163 9.13 7.73 -6.98
CA VAL A 163 10.42 8.04 -7.60
C VAL A 163 10.59 7.17 -8.83
N LYS A 164 10.52 7.77 -10.02
CA LYS A 164 10.90 7.08 -11.26
C LYS A 164 12.42 7.16 -11.46
N PRO A 165 13.06 6.09 -11.95
CA PRO A 165 14.50 6.09 -12.23
C PRO A 165 14.94 7.12 -13.28
N GLU A 166 14.09 7.54 -14.21
CA GLU A 166 14.56 8.28 -15.39
C GLU A 166 14.61 9.81 -15.23
N GLU A 167 13.93 10.39 -14.23
CA GLU A 167 13.93 11.85 -14.03
C GLU A 167 14.90 12.33 -12.93
N ASP A 168 15.34 11.44 -12.03
CA ASP A 168 16.17 11.81 -10.85
C ASP A 168 17.58 11.19 -10.80
N MET A 169 17.90 10.25 -11.70
CA MET A 169 19.25 9.66 -11.75
C MET A 169 20.33 10.66 -12.16
N GLY A 170 19.96 11.77 -12.83
CA GLY A 170 20.91 12.83 -13.19
C GLY A 170 21.42 13.65 -12.00
N GLN A 171 20.66 13.73 -10.90
CA GLN A 171 21.05 14.49 -9.71
C GLN A 171 21.62 13.60 -8.59
N LEU A 172 21.11 12.37 -8.43
CA LEU A 172 21.60 11.46 -7.40
C LEU A 172 22.97 10.85 -7.72
N TYR A 173 23.30 10.60 -9.00
CA TYR A 173 24.63 10.11 -9.38
C TYR A 173 25.74 11.14 -9.07
N PHE A 174 25.44 12.44 -9.17
CA PHE A 174 26.44 13.49 -8.91
C PHE A 174 26.71 13.70 -7.41
N SER A 175 25.72 13.41 -6.55
CA SER A 175 25.82 13.54 -5.11
C SER A 175 26.56 12.38 -4.43
N PHE A 176 26.38 11.14 -4.89
CA PHE A 176 26.98 9.98 -4.25
C PHE A 176 28.46 9.77 -4.59
N TYR A 177 28.87 10.05 -5.84
CA TYR A 177 30.26 9.85 -6.28
C TYR A 177 31.20 11.02 -5.97
N SER A 178 30.67 12.18 -5.57
CA SER A 178 31.49 13.33 -5.15
C SER A 178 31.90 13.30 -3.68
N GLN A 179 31.33 12.38 -2.87
CA GLN A 179 31.60 12.29 -1.43
C GLN A 179 32.16 10.94 -0.95
N CYS A 180 32.30 9.95 -1.83
CA CYS A 180 33.03 8.72 -1.52
C CYS A 180 34.41 8.75 -2.21
N PRO A 181 35.53 8.86 -1.45
CA PRO A 181 36.82 8.55 -2.02
C PRO A 181 36.79 7.07 -2.39
N VAL A 182 36.83 6.79 -3.70
CA VAL A 182 36.97 5.43 -4.22
C VAL A 182 38.27 4.88 -3.64
N ARG A 183 38.16 4.03 -2.62
CA ARG A 183 39.24 3.11 -2.29
C ARG A 183 39.31 2.12 -3.44
N ASP A 184 40.47 2.11 -4.10
CA ASP A 184 40.89 1.10 -5.07
C ASP A 184 40.41 -0.29 -4.65
N LEU A 185 39.32 -0.74 -5.26
CA LEU A 185 39.07 -2.16 -5.42
C LEU A 185 39.84 -2.56 -6.66
N GLY A 186 41.11 -2.93 -6.42
CA GLY A 186 41.99 -3.52 -7.40
C GLY A 186 41.34 -4.74 -8.01
N VAL A 187 40.67 -4.54 -9.14
CA VAL A 187 40.36 -5.61 -10.08
C VAL A 187 41.46 -5.55 -11.12
N ASN A 188 42.41 -6.46 -10.93
CA ASN A 188 43.52 -6.75 -11.82
C ASN A 188 42.92 -7.25 -13.16
N LEU A 189 42.63 -6.33 -14.08
CA LEU A 189 42.37 -6.69 -15.47
C LEU A 189 43.71 -7.12 -16.05
N GLY A 190 43.96 -8.43 -15.99
CA GLY A 190 45.04 -9.09 -16.69
C GLY A 190 44.96 -8.75 -18.18
N MET A 191 45.70 -7.72 -18.58
CA MET A 191 46.12 -7.48 -19.94
C MET A 191 46.99 -8.65 -20.38
N ASN A 192 46.45 -9.53 -21.21
CA ASN A 192 47.29 -10.17 -22.22
C ASN A 192 47.21 -9.30 -23.47
N MET A 193 48.24 -8.47 -23.62
CA MET A 193 48.64 -7.94 -24.90
C MET A 193 49.31 -9.06 -25.70
N ASP A 194 48.93 -9.18 -26.96
CA ASP A 194 49.82 -9.33 -28.11
C ASP A 194 49.04 -8.61 -29.24
N GLY A 195 49.42 -7.42 -29.72
CA GLY A 195 50.66 -7.15 -30.47
C GLY A 195 50.50 -7.80 -31.85
N THR A 196 50.24 -7.13 -32.97
CA THR A 196 51.01 -6.05 -33.64
C THR A 196 50.19 -5.63 -34.88
N GLY A 197 49.97 -4.36 -35.20
CA GLY A 197 50.89 -3.47 -35.94
C GLY A 197 50.06 -2.74 -37.02
N SER A 198 49.85 -1.43 -36.92
CA SER A 198 50.63 -0.35 -37.54
C SER A 198 50.33 -0.11 -39.03
N ASP A 199 49.93 1.13 -39.31
CA ASP A 199 49.82 1.81 -40.60
C ASP A 199 50.94 1.49 -41.61
N LYS A 200 50.59 1.43 -42.91
CA LYS A 200 50.99 2.38 -43.97
C LYS A 200 50.91 1.74 -45.37
N ILE A 201 50.26 2.50 -46.28
CA ILE A 201 50.31 2.48 -47.76
C ILE A 201 49.64 1.30 -48.44
#